data_AF-A0A7S3KJN7-F1
#
_entry.id   AF-A0A7S3KJN7-F1
#
_cell.length_a   1.000
_cell.length_b   1.000
_cell.length_c   1.000
_cell.angle_alpha   90.00
_cell.angle_beta   90.00
_cell.angle_gamma   90.00
#
_symmetry.space_group_name_H-M   'P 1'
#
loop_
_entity.id
_entity.type
_entity.pdbx_description
1 polymer ?
#
loop_
_entity_poly.entity_id
_entity_poly.type
_entity_poly.pdbx_seq_one_letter_code
_entity_poly.pdbx_strand_id
1 'polypeptide(L)'
;ELSFKDHVKAVRLRKDKVIVVLETRIYIYNFGDLKLIDAIETIDNPKGLCSVSYSADKTYLACLGKGKGWIRVNIYDDIDMEDSHSIEAHNSSVSCVTLNFDGTLLATASDKGTIIRLFNPANGEALKELRRGSDKAEIYSITIDVDSKWLGCTSDKGTVHIFSLSKLGIKHLK
;
A
#
# COMPACT_ATOMS: atom_id res chain seq x y z
N GLU A 1 6.47 5.50 -25.41
CA GLU A 1 7.51 5.03 -24.48
C GLU A 1 7.68 6.07 -23.38
N LEU A 2 7.75 5.64 -22.12
CA LEU A 2 8.05 6.53 -20.98
C LEU A 2 9.51 6.32 -20.57
N SER A 3 10.29 7.39 -20.49
CA SER A 3 11.71 7.34 -20.13
C SER A 3 11.98 8.07 -18.83
N PHE A 4 12.74 7.44 -17.94
CA PHE A 4 13.09 7.96 -16.62
C PHE A 4 14.60 8.08 -16.47
N LYS A 5 15.06 9.05 -15.69
CA LYS A 5 16.50 9.25 -15.43
C LYS A 5 17.05 8.26 -14.40
N ASP A 6 16.19 7.76 -13.51
CA ASP A 6 16.54 6.78 -12.48
C ASP A 6 15.92 5.41 -12.78
N HIS A 7 16.46 4.38 -12.12
CA HIS A 7 15.94 3.01 -12.24
C HIS A 7 14.50 2.90 -11.74
N VAL A 8 13.65 2.33 -12.58
CA VAL A 8 12.29 1.92 -12.20
C VAL A 8 12.38 0.77 -11.20
N LYS A 9 11.92 1.01 -9.97
CA LYS A 9 11.90 0.02 -8.89
C LYS A 9 10.66 -0.87 -8.94
N ALA A 10 9.52 -0.29 -9.34
CA ALA A 10 8.27 -1.02 -9.52
C ALA A 10 7.33 -0.33 -10.51
N VAL A 11 6.44 -1.11 -11.11
CA VAL A 11 5.28 -0.63 -11.86
C VAL A 11 4.02 -1.22 -11.25
N ARG A 12 2.96 -0.42 -11.13
CA ARG A 12 1.60 -0.87 -10.82
C ARG A 12 0.67 -0.39 -11.92
N LEU A 13 -0.31 -1.22 -12.26
CA LEU A 13 -1.29 -0.92 -13.30
C LEU A 13 -2.69 -0.99 -12.71
N ARG A 14 -3.55 -0.07 -13.15
CA ARG A 14 -5.00 -0.14 -13.02
C ARG A 14 -5.59 0.06 -14.43
N LYS A 15 -6.90 -0.18 -14.60
CA LYS A 15 -7.58 0.00 -15.90
C LYS A 15 -7.35 1.38 -16.54
N ASP A 16 -7.09 2.40 -15.73
CA ASP A 16 -7.02 3.82 -16.12
C ASP A 16 -5.69 4.48 -15.72
N LYS A 17 -4.80 3.78 -15.01
CA LYS A 17 -3.54 4.36 -14.50
C LYS A 17 -2.32 3.47 -14.68
N VAL A 18 -1.20 4.08 -15.06
CA VAL A 18 0.15 3.51 -14.96
C VAL A 18 0.88 4.21 -13.82
N ILE A 19 1.33 3.47 -12.83
CA ILE A 19 2.07 4.00 -11.69
C ILE A 19 3.49 3.48 -11.76
N VAL A 20 4.45 4.40 -11.87
CA VAL A 20 5.88 4.10 -11.97
C VAL A 20 6.57 4.56 -10.69
N VAL A 21 7.19 3.63 -9.99
CA VAL A 21 7.89 3.88 -8.72
C VAL A 21 9.37 3.92 -8.99
N LEU A 22 9.98 5.06 -8.71
CA LEU A 22 11.43 5.25 -8.63
C LEU A 22 11.87 5.23 -7.15
N GLU A 23 13.14 5.54 -6.91
CA GLU A 23 13.70 5.47 -5.55
C GLU A 23 13.13 6.54 -4.61
N THR A 24 12.89 7.76 -5.05
CA THR A 24 12.37 8.86 -4.21
C THR A 24 11.13 9.53 -4.79
N ARG A 25 10.62 9.00 -5.91
CA ARG A 25 9.45 9.56 -6.60
C ARG A 25 8.55 8.47 -7.15
N ILE A 26 7.26 8.74 -7.17
CA ILE A 26 6.24 7.92 -7.83
C ILE A 26 5.52 8.80 -8.83
N TYR A 27 5.49 8.36 -10.09
CA TYR A 27 4.76 9.03 -11.15
C TYR A 27 3.48 8.25 -11.46
N ILE A 28 2.36 8.96 -11.54
CA ILE A 28 1.08 8.40 -11.93
C ILE A 28 0.72 9.00 -13.28
N TYR A 29 0.44 8.13 -14.25
CA TYR A 29 0.02 8.50 -15.60
C TYR A 29 -1.36 7.95 -15.88
N ASN A 30 -2.10 8.61 -16.77
CA ASN A 30 -3.29 8.05 -17.38
C ASN A 30 -2.90 6.87 -18.28
N PHE A 31 -3.61 5.75 -18.20
CA PHE A 31 -3.27 4.55 -18.98
C PHE A 31 -3.57 4.70 -20.48
N GLY A 32 -4.59 5.49 -20.84
CA GLY A 32 -5.03 5.66 -22.23
C GLY A 32 -4.10 6.54 -23.05
N ASP A 33 -3.71 7.71 -22.52
CA ASP A 33 -2.90 8.69 -23.25
C ASP A 33 -1.49 8.92 -22.68
N LEU A 34 -1.15 8.25 -21.56
CA LEU A 34 0.14 8.36 -20.87
C LEU A 34 0.48 9.79 -20.41
N LYS A 35 -0.50 10.68 -20.27
CA LYS A 35 -0.28 11.99 -19.64
C LYS A 35 -0.01 11.81 -18.15
N LEU A 36 0.93 12.60 -17.65
CA LEU A 36 1.24 12.67 -16.23
C LEU A 36 0.04 13.26 -15.48
N ILE A 37 -0.44 12.53 -14.48
CA ILE A 37 -1.50 12.93 -13.57
C ILE A 37 -0.90 13.56 -12.32
N ASP A 38 0.05 12.85 -11.69
CA ASP A 38 0.63 13.26 -10.42
C ASP A 38 2.05 12.73 -10.25
N ALA A 39 2.84 13.41 -9.42
CA ALA A 39 4.19 13.06 -9.04
C ALA A 39 4.38 13.21 -7.53
N ILE A 40 4.48 12.08 -6.83
CA ILE A 40 4.60 12.02 -5.38
C ILE A 40 6.08 11.87 -5.01
N GLU A 41 6.55 12.71 -4.08
CA GLU A 41 7.86 12.52 -3.45
C GLU A 41 7.75 11.62 -2.22
N THR A 42 8.64 10.64 -2.13
CA THR A 42 8.72 9.69 -1.01
C THR A 42 10.08 9.81 -0.31
N ILE A 43 10.20 9.23 0.89
CA ILE A 43 11.52 8.83 1.39
C ILE A 43 12.16 7.79 0.45
N ASP A 44 13.44 7.48 0.66
CA ASP A 44 14.14 6.39 -0.02
C ASP A 44 13.31 5.10 -0.03
N ASN A 45 12.95 4.67 -1.23
CA ASN A 45 12.10 3.54 -1.52
C ASN A 45 12.84 2.52 -2.41
N PRO A 46 13.96 1.94 -1.93
CA PRO A 46 14.79 1.04 -2.74
C PRO A 46 14.06 -0.25 -3.15
N LYS A 47 13.00 -0.65 -2.41
CA LYS A 47 12.15 -1.81 -2.70
C LYS A 47 10.93 -1.48 -3.58
N GLY A 48 10.73 -0.22 -3.98
CA GLY A 48 9.60 0.18 -4.82
C GLY A 48 8.23 -0.06 -4.19
N LEU A 49 8.10 0.14 -2.88
CA LEU A 49 6.88 -0.06 -2.10
C LEU A 49 5.79 0.93 -2.54
N CYS A 50 4.75 0.39 -3.16
CA CYS A 50 3.55 1.07 -3.58
C CYS A 50 2.43 0.04 -3.80
N SER A 51 1.22 0.39 -3.40
CA SER A 51 0.01 -0.40 -3.66
C SER A 51 -1.09 0.49 -4.21
N VAL A 52 -1.94 -0.08 -5.08
CA VAL A 52 -3.09 0.59 -5.68
C VAL A 52 -4.33 -0.30 -5.53
N SER A 53 -5.50 0.30 -5.30
CA SER A 53 -6.78 -0.41 -5.37
C SER A 53 -7.21 -0.63 -6.83
N TYR A 54 -7.99 -1.68 -7.10
CA TYR A 54 -8.33 -2.09 -8.47
C TYR A 54 -9.78 -1.83 -8.84
N SER A 55 -10.72 -2.03 -7.91
CA SER A 55 -12.17 -2.02 -8.22
C SER A 55 -12.97 -0.90 -7.58
N ALA A 56 -12.40 -0.08 -6.71
CA ALA A 56 -13.12 1.09 -6.23
C ALA A 56 -13.42 2.05 -7.39
N ASP A 57 -14.48 2.84 -7.26
CA ASP A 57 -14.74 3.96 -8.18
C ASP A 57 -13.56 4.94 -8.13
N LYS A 58 -13.19 5.31 -6.90
CA LYS A 58 -11.98 6.08 -6.59
C LYS A 58 -10.72 5.22 -6.66
N THR A 59 -9.60 5.83 -7.02
CA THR A 59 -8.29 5.18 -6.91
C THR A 59 -7.70 5.46 -5.55
N TYR A 60 -7.43 4.42 -4.77
CA TYR A 60 -6.58 4.53 -3.59
C TYR A 60 -5.17 4.11 -3.97
N LEU A 61 -4.19 4.97 -3.67
CA LEU A 61 -2.77 4.68 -3.80
C LEU A 61 -2.12 4.84 -2.43
N ALA A 62 -1.45 3.79 -1.96
CA ALA A 62 -0.69 3.80 -0.71
C ALA A 62 0.80 3.60 -1.00
N CYS A 63 1.64 4.50 -0.49
CA CYS A 63 3.09 4.47 -0.68
C CYS A 63 3.83 4.97 0.56
N LEU A 64 5.16 4.92 0.55
CA LEU A 64 5.96 5.47 1.65
C LEU A 64 5.77 6.98 1.76
N GLY A 65 5.59 7.48 2.98
CA GLY A 65 5.57 8.92 3.25
C GLY A 65 6.97 9.54 3.26
N LYS A 66 7.06 10.83 3.62
CA LYS A 66 8.34 11.55 3.77
C LYS A 66 9.09 11.19 5.06
N GLY A 67 8.40 10.60 6.04
CA GLY A 67 8.95 10.19 7.33
C GLY A 67 9.14 8.68 7.45
N LYS A 68 10.13 8.27 8.24
CA LYS A 68 10.35 6.86 8.57
C LYS A 68 9.11 6.27 9.25
N GLY A 69 8.58 5.18 8.68
CA GLY A 69 7.41 4.48 9.24
C GLY A 69 6.06 5.08 8.89
N TRP A 70 6.05 6.18 8.11
CA TRP A 70 4.85 6.81 7.62
C TRP A 70 4.42 6.22 6.28
N ILE A 71 3.11 6.08 6.10
CA ILE A 71 2.48 5.80 4.81
C ILE A 71 1.76 7.06 4.35
N ARG A 72 1.88 7.38 3.06
CA ARG A 72 1.04 8.37 2.39
C ARG A 72 -0.05 7.63 1.62
N VAL A 73 -1.29 8.10 1.77
CA VAL A 73 -2.43 7.65 0.97
C VAL A 73 -2.90 8.82 0.12
N ASN A 74 -3.00 8.60 -1.19
CA ASN A 74 -3.62 9.52 -2.14
C ASN A 74 -4.91 8.87 -2.67
N ILE A 75 -5.95 9.69 -2.81
CA ILE A 75 -7.27 9.30 -3.31
C ILE A 75 -7.53 10.13 -4.57
N TYR A 76 -7.80 9.46 -5.68
CA TYR A 76 -8.10 10.11 -6.96
C TYR A 76 -9.52 9.78 -7.41
N ASP A 77 -10.25 10.81 -7.84
CA ASP A 77 -11.49 10.67 -8.57
C ASP A 77 -11.21 10.87 -10.07
N ASP A 78 -11.34 9.80 -10.85
CA ASP A 78 -10.87 9.73 -12.23
C ASP A 78 -9.41 10.22 -12.40
N ILE A 79 -9.20 11.46 -12.85
CA ILE A 79 -7.87 12.05 -13.06
C ILE A 79 -7.46 12.94 -11.89
N ASP A 80 -8.39 13.60 -11.21
CA ASP A 80 -8.05 14.61 -10.22
C ASP A 80 -7.75 13.97 -8.86
N MET A 81 -6.72 14.50 -8.18
CA MET A 81 -6.48 14.14 -6.79
C MET A 81 -7.55 14.79 -5.93
N GLU A 82 -8.39 13.97 -5.31
CA GLU A 82 -9.48 14.43 -4.45
C GLU A 82 -8.97 14.70 -3.03
N ASP A 83 -8.14 13.79 -2.50
CA ASP A 83 -7.61 13.92 -1.15
C ASP A 83 -6.25 13.22 -1.01
N SER A 84 -5.49 13.63 0.02
CA SER A 84 -4.31 12.90 0.46
C SER A 84 -4.03 13.13 1.93
N HIS A 85 -3.61 12.07 2.62
CA HIS A 85 -3.20 12.17 4.02
C HIS A 85 -2.07 11.19 4.33
N SER A 86 -1.54 11.28 5.55
CA SER A 86 -0.43 10.44 6.01
C SER A 86 -0.81 9.71 7.28
N ILE A 87 -0.38 8.45 7.39
CA ILE A 87 -0.62 7.55 8.51
C ILE A 87 0.72 7.21 9.14
N GLU A 88 0.88 7.48 10.43
CA GLU A 88 2.03 7.00 11.21
C GLU A 88 1.86 5.50 11.49
N ALA A 89 2.23 4.66 10.52
CA ALA A 89 1.94 3.23 10.58
C ALA A 89 2.88 2.50 11.54
N HIS A 90 4.15 2.89 11.64
CA HIS A 90 5.15 2.20 12.47
C HIS A 90 6.20 3.16 13.00
N ASN A 91 6.81 2.85 14.16
CA ASN A 91 7.97 3.60 14.68
C ASN A 91 9.29 3.27 13.95
N SER A 92 9.24 2.33 12.99
CA SER A 92 10.40 1.84 12.23
C SER A 92 10.07 1.80 10.74
N SER A 93 11.08 1.57 9.88
CA SER A 93 10.89 1.67 8.43
C SER A 93 9.83 0.68 7.97
N VAL A 94 8.93 1.10 7.08
CA VAL A 94 7.94 0.20 6.49
C VAL A 94 8.65 -0.75 5.53
N SER A 95 8.34 -2.03 5.64
CA SER A 95 8.87 -3.10 4.77
C SER A 95 7.85 -3.63 3.78
N CYS A 96 6.55 -3.46 4.05
CA CYS A 96 5.47 -3.92 3.18
C CYS A 96 4.23 -3.01 3.31
N VAL A 97 3.56 -2.78 2.19
CA VAL A 97 2.30 -2.00 2.08
C VAL A 97 1.40 -2.68 1.05
N THR A 98 0.14 -2.97 1.41
CA THR A 98 -0.86 -3.51 0.49
C THR A 98 -2.23 -2.93 0.78
N LEU A 99 -2.92 -2.54 -0.29
CA LEU A 99 -4.36 -2.30 -0.27
C LEU A 99 -5.08 -3.61 -0.63
N ASN A 100 -6.32 -3.73 -0.20
CA ASN A 100 -7.24 -4.73 -0.74
C ASN A 100 -7.82 -4.27 -2.10
N PHE A 101 -8.64 -5.13 -2.71
CA PHE A 101 -9.12 -4.94 -4.07
C PHE A 101 -9.96 -3.67 -4.27
N ASP A 102 -10.79 -3.31 -3.29
CA ASP A 102 -11.67 -2.14 -3.31
C ASP A 102 -11.09 -0.92 -2.57
N GLY A 103 -9.86 -0.99 -2.06
CA GLY A 103 -9.23 0.14 -1.36
C GLY A 103 -9.86 0.50 -0.02
N THR A 104 -10.69 -0.34 0.57
CA THR A 104 -11.30 -0.12 1.90
C THR A 104 -10.42 -0.59 3.06
N LEU A 105 -9.34 -1.33 2.78
CA LEU A 105 -8.42 -1.87 3.79
C LEU A 105 -6.97 -1.74 3.34
N LEU A 106 -6.14 -1.13 4.19
CA LEU A 106 -4.69 -1.03 4.04
C LEU A 106 -4.00 -1.89 5.09
N ALA A 107 -3.12 -2.80 4.68
CA ALA A 107 -2.23 -3.53 5.57
C ALA A 107 -0.78 -3.08 5.39
N THR A 108 -0.06 -2.97 6.51
CA THR A 108 1.34 -2.54 6.55
C THR A 108 2.14 -3.39 7.52
N ALA A 109 3.45 -3.54 7.24
CA ALA A 109 4.40 -4.09 8.19
C ALA A 109 5.72 -3.30 8.16
N SER A 110 6.43 -3.31 9.28
CA SER A 110 7.74 -2.68 9.42
C SER A 110 8.91 -3.65 9.20
N ASP A 111 10.13 -3.12 9.20
CA ASP A 111 11.38 -3.87 9.21
C ASP A 111 11.56 -4.79 10.45
N LYS A 112 10.73 -4.61 11.49
CA LYS A 112 10.64 -5.55 12.62
C LYS A 112 9.83 -6.79 12.25
N GLY A 113 8.81 -6.63 11.42
CA GLY A 113 7.96 -7.70 10.90
C GLY A 113 7.17 -8.50 11.94
N THR A 114 7.12 -8.08 13.20
CA THR A 114 6.41 -8.79 14.28
C THR A 114 4.91 -8.57 14.26
N ILE A 115 4.48 -7.39 13.80
CA ILE A 115 3.09 -6.94 13.77
C ILE A 115 2.76 -6.44 12.37
N ILE A 116 1.59 -6.82 11.87
CA ILE A 116 0.94 -6.25 10.70
C ILE A 116 -0.17 -5.34 11.21
N ARG A 117 -0.24 -4.10 10.69
CA ARG A 117 -1.28 -3.15 11.07
C ARG A 117 -2.25 -2.91 9.92
N LEU A 118 -3.53 -2.85 10.27
CA LEU A 118 -4.65 -2.62 9.38
C LEU A 118 -5.22 -1.23 9.60
N PHE A 119 -5.49 -0.51 8.52
CA PHE A 119 -6.03 0.84 8.53
C PHE A 119 -7.18 0.98 7.53
N ASN A 120 -8.08 1.91 7.79
CA ASN A 120 -9.03 2.42 6.81
C ASN A 120 -8.31 3.46 5.93
N PRO A 121 -8.17 3.24 4.61
CA PRO A 121 -7.44 4.14 3.72
C PRO A 121 -8.14 5.47 3.47
N ALA A 122 -9.45 5.58 3.72
CA ALA A 122 -10.21 6.80 3.46
C ALA A 122 -9.97 7.88 4.52
N ASN A 123 -9.72 7.48 5.77
CA ASN A 123 -9.59 8.42 6.89
C ASN A 123 -8.34 8.18 7.77
N GLY A 124 -7.54 7.16 7.47
CA GLY A 124 -6.33 6.80 8.22
C GLY A 124 -6.59 6.10 9.56
N GLU A 125 -7.83 5.73 9.87
CA GLU A 125 -8.19 5.09 11.14
C GLU A 125 -7.49 3.74 11.30
N ALA A 126 -6.85 3.52 12.46
CA ALA A 126 -6.26 2.23 12.80
C ALA A 126 -7.36 1.23 13.20
N LEU A 127 -7.47 0.13 12.45
CA LEU A 127 -8.53 -0.87 12.62
C LEU A 127 -8.07 -2.04 13.48
N LYS A 128 -6.86 -2.55 13.25
CA LYS A 128 -6.36 -3.75 13.94
C LYS A 128 -4.85 -3.92 13.87
N GLU A 129 -4.31 -4.60 14.86
CA GLU A 129 -2.98 -5.22 14.81
C GLU A 129 -3.09 -6.75 14.75
N LEU A 130 -2.36 -7.36 13.82
CA LEU A 130 -2.22 -8.80 13.67
C LEU A 130 -0.80 -9.19 14.06
N ARG A 131 -0.67 -10.00 15.10
CA ARG A 131 0.65 -10.48 15.56
C ARG A 131 1.08 -11.66 14.69
N ARG A 132 2.16 -11.47 13.93
CA ARG A 132 2.83 -12.55 13.18
C ARG A 132 3.66 -13.41 14.11
N GLY A 133 4.41 -12.81 15.03
CA GLY A 133 5.20 -13.56 16.00
C GLY A 133 5.94 -12.65 16.98
N SER A 134 6.71 -13.25 17.89
CA SER A 134 7.52 -12.52 18.87
C SER A 134 8.85 -12.04 18.29
N ASP A 135 9.49 -12.86 17.46
CA ASP A 135 10.82 -12.57 16.92
C ASP A 135 10.76 -11.69 15.68
N LYS A 136 11.80 -10.87 15.47
CA LYS A 136 11.98 -10.12 14.23
C LYS A 136 11.96 -11.06 13.01
N ALA A 137 11.29 -10.65 11.93
CA ALA A 137 11.30 -11.33 10.64
C ALA A 137 11.35 -10.33 9.50
N GLU A 138 12.03 -10.69 8.40
CA GLU A 138 11.92 -9.95 7.15
C GLU A 138 10.65 -10.39 6.44
N ILE A 139 9.71 -9.45 6.27
CA ILE A 139 8.47 -9.68 5.53
C ILE A 139 8.76 -9.57 4.04
N TYR A 140 8.42 -10.62 3.29
CA TYR A 140 8.56 -10.63 1.83
C TYR A 140 7.31 -10.11 1.13
N SER A 141 6.14 -10.52 1.60
CA SER A 141 4.86 -10.09 1.02
C SER A 141 3.71 -10.22 2.01
N ILE A 142 2.75 -9.30 1.87
CA ILE A 142 1.44 -9.34 2.50
C ILE A 142 0.41 -9.24 1.37
N THR A 143 -0.62 -10.07 1.41
CA THR A 143 -1.74 -10.02 0.46
C THR A 143 -3.06 -10.14 1.20
N ILE A 144 -4.09 -9.50 0.66
CA ILE A 144 -5.48 -9.60 1.13
C ILE A 144 -6.28 -10.25 -0.01
N ASP A 145 -7.16 -11.20 0.30
CA ASP A 145 -8.03 -11.79 -0.71
C ASP A 145 -9.09 -10.79 -1.21
N VAL A 146 -9.71 -11.08 -2.35
CA VAL A 146 -10.65 -10.17 -3.01
C VAL A 146 -11.84 -9.80 -2.12
N ASP A 147 -12.34 -10.75 -1.33
CA ASP A 147 -13.46 -10.57 -0.40
C ASP A 147 -13.04 -9.95 0.94
N SER A 148 -11.74 -9.67 1.13
CA SER A 148 -11.16 -9.19 2.39
C SER A 148 -11.52 -10.05 3.62
N LYS A 149 -11.59 -11.37 3.43
CA LYS A 149 -11.81 -12.38 4.48
C LYS A 149 -10.51 -12.92 5.06
N TRP A 150 -9.41 -12.84 4.32
CA TRP A 150 -8.13 -13.44 4.68
C TRP A 150 -6.96 -12.51 4.33
N LEU A 151 -5.97 -12.50 5.22
CA LEU A 151 -4.67 -11.88 4.96
C LEU A 151 -3.59 -12.95 5.05
N GLY A 152 -2.78 -13.05 4.00
CA GLY A 152 -1.58 -13.89 3.95
C GLY A 152 -0.33 -13.06 4.19
N CYS A 153 0.62 -13.60 4.95
CA CYS A 153 1.92 -12.98 5.20
C CYS A 153 3.05 -14.02 5.10
N THR A 154 4.08 -13.70 4.32
CA THR A 154 5.28 -14.54 4.13
C THR A 154 6.53 -13.83 4.66
N SER A 155 7.48 -14.61 5.17
CA SER A 155 8.71 -14.08 5.76
C SER A 155 9.89 -15.05 5.69
N ASP A 156 11.05 -14.60 6.14
CA ASP A 156 12.29 -15.39 6.32
C ASP A 156 12.17 -16.53 7.34
N LYS A 157 11.04 -16.66 8.07
CA LYS A 157 10.83 -17.70 9.09
C LYS A 157 10.41 -19.07 8.54
N GLY A 158 10.32 -19.23 7.23
CA GLY A 158 9.93 -20.50 6.60
C GLY A 158 8.48 -20.92 6.87
N THR A 159 7.64 -20.00 7.34
CA THR A 159 6.21 -20.22 7.60
C THR A 159 5.37 -19.12 6.95
N VAL A 160 4.16 -19.49 6.53
CA VAL A 160 3.14 -18.56 6.04
C VAL A 160 2.10 -18.37 7.12
N HIS A 161 1.80 -17.13 7.46
CA HIS A 161 0.75 -16.79 8.42
C HIS A 161 -0.51 -16.40 7.64
N ILE A 162 -1.64 -17.03 8.00
CA ILE A 162 -2.95 -16.73 7.44
C ILE A 162 -3.84 -16.19 8.57
N PHE A 163 -4.35 -14.98 8.41
CA PHE A 163 -5.22 -14.32 9.39
C PHE A 163 -6.63 -14.22 8.85
N SER A 164 -7.63 -14.60 9.66
CA SER A 164 -9.02 -14.32 9.32
C SER A 164 -9.36 -12.86 9.64
N LEU A 165 -9.91 -12.17 8.66
CA LEU A 165 -10.37 -10.78 8.73
C LEU A 165 -11.88 -10.69 9.02
N SER A 166 -12.60 -11.81 8.89
CA SER A 166 -14.06 -11.90 9.09
C SER A 166 -14.54 -11.45 10.48
N LYS A 167 -13.69 -11.56 11.51
CA LYS A 167 -13.98 -11.13 12.88
C LYS A 167 -13.67 -9.65 13.15
N LEU A 168 -13.25 -8.89 12.14
CA LEU A 168 -12.86 -7.49 12.34
C LEU A 168 -14.05 -6.56 12.53
N GLY A 169 -15.29 -7.02 12.28
CA GLY A 169 -16.46 -6.15 12.34
C GLY A 169 -16.35 -4.94 11.40
N ILE A 170 -15.41 -4.98 10.44
CA ILE A 170 -15.29 -4.01 9.36
C ILE A 170 -16.54 -4.22 8.56
N LYS A 171 -17.55 -3.39 8.85
CA LYS A 171 -18.75 -3.32 8.05
C LYS A 171 -18.26 -3.05 6.63
N HIS A 172 -18.56 -3.96 5.71
CA HIS A 172 -18.63 -3.56 4.31
C HIS A 172 -19.54 -2.34 4.29
N LEU A 173 -18.95 -1.16 4.10
CA LEU A 173 -19.70 0.02 3.70
C LEU A 173 -20.12 -0.32 2.28
N LYS A 174 -21.36 -0.82 2.17
CA LYS A 174 -22.05 -1.00 0.90
C LYS A 174 -22.18 0.34 0.19
#